data_AF-A0A535L7R4-F1
#
_entry.id   AF-A0A535L7R4-F1
#
_cell.length_a   1.000
_cell.length_b   1.000
_cell.length_c   1.000
_cell.angle_alpha   90.00
_cell.angle_beta   90.00
_cell.angle_gamma   90.00
#
_symmetry.space_group_name_H-M   'P 1'
#
loop_
_entity.id
_entity.type
_entity.pdbx_description
1 polymer ?
#
loop_
_entity_poly.entity_id
_entity_poly.type
_entity_poly.pdbx_seq_one_letter_code
_entity_poly.pdbx_strand_id
1 'polypeptide(L)'
;MSAAEDIVKTFMTALEAKDFDTASSLLSDDFVFSGWTPRPLDKNQFLTLMGGLKEGIPNLTYHFHIVHDIHDIHDRQQDSRVKATIQLSGTQTDGFVLPPLGLPPIPQMARAVSLPVEHWNFTVEHDLITRIAVEHVEGGGIQGVLKQLGVDVPIIQ
;
A
#
# COMPACT_ATOMS: atom_id res chain seq x y z
N MET A 1 -0.43 15.33 16.69
CA MET A 1 0.00 14.69 15.44
C MET A 1 1.26 15.41 14.99
N SER A 2 2.31 14.67 14.62
CA SER A 2 3.51 15.26 14.02
C SER A 2 3.28 15.59 12.55
N ALA A 3 4.14 16.43 11.96
CA ALA A 3 4.05 16.77 10.53
C ALA A 3 4.12 15.51 9.64
N ALA A 4 4.97 14.54 10.02
CA ALA A 4 5.08 13.27 9.34
C ALA A 4 3.79 12.43 9.44
N GLU A 5 3.14 12.39 10.60
CA GLU A 5 1.84 11.72 10.76
C GLU A 5 0.76 12.37 9.89
N ASP A 6 0.75 13.69 9.78
CA ASP A 6 -0.19 14.43 8.93
C ASP A 6 0.03 14.15 7.43
N ILE A 7 1.30 14.07 6.99
CA ILE A 7 1.65 13.65 5.63
C ILE A 7 1.15 12.23 5.34
N VAL A 8 1.47 11.28 6.21
CA VAL A 8 1.06 9.87 6.04
C VAL A 8 -0.46 9.73 6.05
N LYS A 9 -1.16 10.46 6.93
CA LYS A 9 -2.63 10.47 6.97
C LYS A 9 -3.23 11.07 5.71
N THR A 10 -2.66 12.16 5.20
CA THR A 10 -3.11 12.80 3.95
C THR A 10 -2.90 11.85 2.78
N PHE A 11 -1.75 11.21 2.70
CA PHE A 11 -1.44 10.20 1.69
C PHE A 11 -2.42 9.02 1.72
N MET A 12 -2.67 8.43 2.89
CA MET A 12 -3.61 7.31 3.02
C MET A 12 -5.04 7.71 2.69
N THR A 13 -5.45 8.94 3.04
CA THR A 13 -6.76 9.49 2.68
C THR A 13 -6.89 9.67 1.17
N ALA A 14 -5.84 10.17 0.50
CA ALA A 14 -5.79 10.32 -0.94
C ALA A 14 -5.87 8.96 -1.65
N LEU A 15 -5.11 7.95 -1.19
CA LEU A 15 -5.21 6.58 -1.70
C LEU A 15 -6.61 6.00 -1.52
N GLU A 16 -7.24 6.20 -0.37
CA GLU A 16 -8.61 5.76 -0.10
C GLU A 16 -9.61 6.41 -1.07
N ALA A 17 -9.45 7.71 -1.35
CA ALA A 17 -10.31 8.49 -2.23
C ALA A 17 -10.03 8.29 -3.74
N LYS A 18 -9.05 7.46 -4.13
CA LYS A 18 -8.54 7.35 -5.52
C LYS A 18 -7.94 8.66 -6.07
N ASP A 19 -7.53 9.55 -5.19
CA ASP A 19 -6.82 10.79 -5.55
C ASP A 19 -5.32 10.49 -5.70
N PHE A 20 -4.98 9.83 -6.80
CA PHE A 20 -3.60 9.42 -7.09
C PHE A 20 -2.68 10.60 -7.41
N ASP A 21 -3.22 11.74 -7.82
CA ASP A 21 -2.44 12.96 -8.04
C ASP A 21 -1.93 13.51 -6.70
N THR A 22 -2.82 13.66 -5.71
CA THR A 22 -2.42 14.05 -4.35
C THR A 22 -1.51 13.00 -3.73
N ALA A 23 -1.84 11.70 -3.84
CA ALA A 23 -0.99 10.64 -3.30
C ALA A 23 0.42 10.67 -3.90
N SER A 24 0.53 10.85 -5.22
CA SER A 24 1.82 10.94 -5.93
C SER A 24 2.64 12.15 -5.50
N SER A 25 2.00 13.30 -5.24
CA SER A 25 2.69 14.52 -4.80
C SER A 25 3.37 14.40 -3.43
N LEU A 26 2.93 13.45 -2.61
CA LEU A 26 3.45 13.18 -1.26
C LEU A 26 4.55 12.11 -1.24
N LEU A 27 4.86 11.50 -2.39
CA LEU A 27 5.92 10.49 -2.53
C LEU A 27 7.17 11.13 -3.15
N SER A 28 8.34 10.79 -2.62
CA SER A 28 9.61 11.19 -3.25
C SER A 28 9.83 10.48 -4.59
N ASP A 29 10.72 11.01 -5.42
CA ASP A 29 11.05 10.40 -6.72
C ASP A 29 11.81 9.08 -6.59
N ASP A 30 12.56 8.92 -5.50
CA ASP A 30 13.28 7.69 -5.13
C ASP A 30 12.46 6.77 -4.21
N PHE A 31 11.13 6.96 -4.16
CA PHE A 31 10.25 6.20 -3.29
C PHE A 31 10.34 4.68 -3.53
N VAL A 32 10.36 3.92 -2.44
CA VAL A 32 10.34 2.45 -2.46
C VAL A 32 9.22 1.88 -1.58
N PHE A 33 8.36 1.05 -2.18
CA PHE A 33 7.41 0.19 -1.48
C PHE A 33 7.95 -1.23 -1.40
N SER A 34 7.92 -1.87 -0.22
CA SER A 34 8.51 -3.20 -0.03
C SER A 34 7.78 -4.04 1.01
N GLY A 35 8.01 -5.36 0.97
CA GLY A 35 7.48 -6.33 1.92
C GLY A 35 6.07 -6.85 1.60
N TRP A 36 5.23 -6.07 0.93
CA TRP A 36 3.86 -6.49 0.53
C TRP A 36 3.84 -7.31 -0.77
N THR A 37 4.82 -7.09 -1.66
CA THR A 37 5.03 -7.80 -2.92
C THR A 37 6.37 -8.54 -2.92
N PRO A 38 6.55 -9.60 -3.74
CA PRO A 38 7.80 -10.37 -3.78
C PRO A 38 9.07 -9.53 -4.04
N ARG A 39 8.97 -8.53 -4.91
CA ARG A 39 10.01 -7.52 -5.13
C ARG A 39 9.51 -6.13 -4.75
N PRO A 40 10.41 -5.22 -4.33
CA PRO A 40 10.05 -3.82 -4.11
C PRO A 40 9.51 -3.15 -5.36
N LEU A 41 8.68 -2.14 -5.17
CA LEU A 41 8.08 -1.33 -6.23
C LEU A 41 8.56 0.12 -6.11
N ASP A 42 8.81 0.75 -7.25
CA ASP A 42 8.98 2.20 -7.32
C ASP A 42 7.63 2.94 -7.21
N LYS A 43 7.69 4.28 -7.19
CA LYS A 43 6.52 5.17 -7.13
C LYS A 43 5.44 4.85 -8.16
N ASN A 44 5.82 4.71 -9.43
CA ASN A 44 4.85 4.52 -10.52
C ASN A 44 4.25 3.12 -10.46
N GLN A 45 5.07 2.12 -10.17
CA GLN A 45 4.63 0.73 -10.00
C GLN A 45 3.67 0.60 -8.82
N PHE A 46 3.97 1.24 -7.69
CA PHE A 46 3.10 1.26 -6.52
C PHE A 46 1.74 1.91 -6.82
N LEU A 47 1.71 3.10 -7.41
CA LEU A 47 0.46 3.79 -7.73
C LEU A 47 -0.36 3.02 -8.78
N THR A 48 0.30 2.43 -9.77
CA THR A 48 -0.36 1.56 -10.77
C THR A 48 -0.99 0.34 -10.10
N LEU A 49 -0.29 -0.27 -9.14
CA LEU A 49 -0.81 -1.42 -8.39
C LEU A 49 -2.03 -1.04 -7.55
N MET A 50 -1.96 0.05 -6.79
CA MET A 50 -3.07 0.52 -5.97
C MET A 50 -4.28 0.95 -6.82
N GLY A 51 -4.03 1.57 -7.98
CA GLY A 51 -5.03 1.90 -8.99
C GLY A 51 -5.75 0.65 -9.50
N GLY A 52 -5.02 -0.35 -9.98
CA GLY A 52 -5.60 -1.59 -10.49
C GLY A 52 -6.41 -2.35 -9.44
N LEU A 53 -5.96 -2.38 -8.18
CA LEU A 53 -6.73 -2.96 -7.07
C LEU A 53 -8.06 -2.22 -6.85
N LYS A 54 -8.05 -0.88 -6.89
CA LYS A 54 -9.25 -0.06 -6.75
C LYS A 54 -10.16 -0.05 -7.97
N GLU A 55 -9.67 -0.40 -9.15
CA GLU A 55 -10.50 -0.67 -10.33
C GLU A 55 -11.28 -1.97 -10.15
N GLY A 56 -10.61 -3.06 -9.75
CA GLY A 56 -11.26 -4.36 -9.54
C GLY A 56 -12.14 -4.44 -8.29
N ILE A 57 -11.77 -3.68 -7.25
CA ILE A 57 -12.41 -3.64 -5.94
C ILE A 57 -12.76 -2.17 -5.62
N PRO A 58 -13.82 -1.59 -6.19
CA PRO A 58 -14.14 -0.16 -6.02
C PRO A 58 -14.40 0.27 -4.58
N ASN A 59 -14.89 -0.65 -3.74
CA ASN A 59 -15.11 -0.44 -2.30
C ASN A 59 -13.93 -0.88 -1.43
N LEU A 60 -12.73 -1.07 -2.01
CA LEU A 60 -11.52 -1.40 -1.27
C LEU A 60 -11.24 -0.32 -0.23
N THR A 61 -11.03 -0.73 1.02
CA THR A 61 -10.73 0.15 2.16
C THR A 61 -9.53 -0.37 2.92
N TYR A 62 -8.67 0.54 3.37
CA TYR A 62 -7.42 0.20 4.07
C TYR A 62 -7.57 0.08 5.60
N HIS A 63 -8.67 0.53 6.19
CA HIS A 63 -8.91 0.57 7.65
C HIS A 63 -7.68 1.06 8.42
N PHE A 64 -7.12 2.17 7.94
CA PHE A 64 -5.84 2.73 8.39
C PHE A 64 -5.92 3.35 9.79
N HIS A 65 -4.96 3.00 10.65
CA HIS A 65 -4.78 3.60 11.97
C HIS A 65 -3.30 3.86 12.26
N ILE A 66 -2.95 5.08 12.67
CA ILE A 66 -1.59 5.40 13.11
C ILE A 66 -1.39 4.80 14.51
N VAL A 67 -0.30 4.05 14.69
CA VAL A 67 0.03 3.39 15.95
C VAL A 67 1.00 4.23 16.77
N HIS A 68 2.07 4.76 16.17
CA HIS A 68 3.02 5.67 16.83
C HIS A 68 3.96 6.36 15.83
N ASP A 69 4.38 7.57 16.19
CA ASP A 69 5.60 8.21 15.69
C ASP A 69 6.81 7.66 16.46
N ILE A 70 7.70 6.94 15.76
CA ILE A 70 8.98 6.51 16.31
C ILE A 70 9.96 7.64 15.97
N HIS A 71 10.04 8.64 16.85
CA HIS A 71 11.17 9.58 16.81
C HIS A 71 12.42 8.76 17.11
N ASP A 72 13.15 8.35 16.07
CA ASP A 72 14.40 7.62 16.23
C ASP A 72 15.43 8.61 16.77
N ILE A 73 15.64 8.55 18.09
CA ILE A 73 16.47 9.48 18.85
C ILE A 73 17.94 9.13 18.61
N HIS A 74 18.47 9.39 17.43
CA HIS A 74 19.92 9.42 17.19
C HIS A 74 20.26 10.48 16.14
N ASP A 75 20.45 11.71 16.63
CA ASP A 75 21.38 12.72 16.13
C ASP A 75 21.66 12.73 14.61
N ARG A 76 21.05 13.70 13.92
CA ARG A 76 21.53 14.40 12.68
C ARG A 76 20.91 14.06 11.31
N GLN A 77 19.77 13.40 11.18
CA GLN A 77 19.02 13.39 9.91
C GLN A 77 17.53 13.71 10.11
N GLN A 78 16.93 14.42 9.17
CA GLN A 78 15.55 14.92 9.18
C GLN A 78 14.53 13.82 8.87
N ASP A 79 14.77 12.61 9.36
CA ASP A 79 14.04 11.41 8.93
C ASP A 79 13.06 11.03 10.03
N SER A 80 11.75 11.13 9.74
CA SER A 80 10.68 10.73 10.64
C SER A 80 10.12 9.37 10.25
N ARG A 81 9.86 8.50 11.24
CA ARG A 81 9.32 7.16 11.00
C ARG A 81 7.94 7.03 11.64
N VAL A 82 6.93 6.80 10.81
CA VAL A 82 5.54 6.62 11.25
C VAL A 82 5.16 5.15 11.10
N LYS A 83 4.67 4.54 12.17
CA LYS A 83 4.12 3.18 12.14
C LYS A 83 2.60 3.22 12.12
N ALA A 84 2.00 2.49 11.20
CA ALA A 84 0.55 2.35 11.09
C ALA A 84 0.11 0.91 10.94
N THR A 85 -1.13 0.63 11.31
CA THR A 85 -1.83 -0.61 11.00
C THR A 85 -2.80 -0.40 9.86
N ILE A 86 -2.85 -1.37 8.95
CA ILE A 86 -3.73 -1.40 7.79
C ILE A 86 -4.42 -2.76 7.77
N GLN A 87 -5.73 -2.77 7.55
CA GLN A 87 -6.50 -3.98 7.33
C GLN A 87 -7.25 -3.83 6.02
N LEU A 88 -6.69 -4.35 4.93
CA LEU A 88 -7.27 -4.20 3.62
C LEU A 88 -8.51 -5.09 3.47
N SER A 89 -9.64 -4.51 3.05
CA SER A 89 -10.87 -5.26 2.79
C SER A 89 -11.68 -4.67 1.65
N GLY A 90 -12.52 -5.49 1.01
CA GLY A 90 -13.41 -5.05 -0.07
C GLY A 90 -14.04 -6.24 -0.79
N THR A 91 -14.84 -5.96 -1.81
CA THR A 91 -15.47 -6.97 -2.66
C THR A 91 -15.17 -6.67 -4.11
N GLN A 92 -14.60 -7.65 -4.81
CA GLN A 92 -14.33 -7.51 -6.23
C GLN A 92 -15.66 -7.45 -7.01
N THR A 93 -15.89 -6.33 -7.70
CA THR A 93 -17.05 -6.16 -8.58
C THR A 93 -16.68 -6.21 -10.04
N ASP A 94 -15.40 -6.04 -10.38
CA ASP A 94 -14.95 -5.89 -11.76
C ASP A 94 -13.66 -6.70 -12.03
N GLY A 95 -13.43 -7.01 -13.30
CA GLY A 95 -12.14 -7.54 -13.75
C GLY A 95 -11.09 -6.43 -13.80
N PHE A 96 -9.83 -6.78 -13.60
CA PHE A 96 -8.73 -5.80 -13.56
C PHE A 96 -7.39 -6.42 -13.92
N VAL A 97 -6.39 -5.57 -14.15
CA VAL A 97 -5.00 -5.98 -14.41
C VAL A 97 -4.09 -5.41 -13.33
N LEU A 98 -3.05 -6.15 -12.99
CA LEU A 98 -1.97 -5.67 -12.10
C LEU A 98 -0.63 -5.75 -12.85
N PRO A 99 -0.35 -4.82 -13.79
CA PRO A 99 0.86 -4.85 -14.60
C PRO A 99 2.16 -4.94 -13.79
N PRO A 100 2.32 -4.25 -12.64
CA PRO A 100 3.52 -4.36 -11.81
C PRO A 100 3.81 -5.75 -11.24
N LEU A 101 2.89 -6.70 -11.38
CA LEU A 101 3.04 -8.09 -10.92
C LEU A 101 3.23 -9.09 -12.07
N GLY A 102 3.16 -8.63 -13.33
CA GLY A 102 3.22 -9.50 -14.51
C GLY A 102 2.11 -10.55 -14.58
N LEU A 103 0.97 -10.29 -13.93
CA LEU A 103 -0.15 -11.22 -13.89
C LEU A 103 -1.00 -11.14 -15.17
N PRO A 104 -1.61 -12.25 -15.61
CA PRO A 104 -2.70 -12.18 -16.57
C PRO A 104 -3.88 -11.36 -15.99
N PRO A 105 -4.79 -10.85 -16.85
CA PRO A 105 -6.00 -10.19 -16.38
C PRO A 105 -6.76 -11.05 -15.37
N ILE A 106 -7.10 -10.46 -14.23
CA ILE A 106 -7.89 -11.10 -13.19
C ILE A 106 -9.36 -10.89 -13.55
N PRO A 107 -10.11 -11.95 -13.91
CA PRO A 107 -11.52 -11.82 -14.24
C PRO A 107 -12.33 -11.45 -12.98
N GLN A 108 -13.56 -10.97 -13.17
CA GLN A 108 -14.48 -10.73 -12.08
C GLN A 108 -14.84 -12.06 -11.39
N MET A 109 -14.31 -12.29 -10.17
CA MET A 109 -14.56 -13.50 -9.39
C MET A 109 -15.72 -13.32 -8.38
N ALA A 110 -16.19 -12.08 -8.19
CA ALA A 110 -17.23 -11.73 -7.22
C ALA A 110 -16.92 -12.18 -5.78
N ARG A 111 -15.63 -12.11 -5.39
CA ARG A 111 -15.15 -12.52 -4.07
C ARG A 111 -14.81 -11.34 -3.19
N ALA A 112 -15.01 -11.52 -1.89
CA ALA A 112 -14.55 -10.60 -0.88
C ALA A 112 -13.08 -10.85 -0.53
N VAL A 113 -12.38 -9.76 -0.22
CA VAL A 113 -11.03 -9.75 0.35
C VAL A 113 -11.12 -9.14 1.74
N SER A 114 -10.47 -9.77 2.70
CA SER A 114 -10.25 -9.25 4.05
C SER A 114 -8.91 -9.80 4.54
N LEU A 115 -7.87 -8.98 4.47
CA LEU A 115 -6.55 -9.34 4.94
C LEU A 115 -6.49 -9.27 6.47
N PRO A 116 -5.54 -10.00 7.10
CA PRO A 116 -5.17 -9.74 8.49
C PRO A 116 -4.66 -8.30 8.65
N VAL A 117 -4.58 -7.83 9.90
CA VAL A 117 -3.96 -6.54 10.20
C VAL A 117 -2.47 -6.59 9.86
N GLU A 118 -2.04 -5.69 8.99
CA GLU A 118 -0.67 -5.52 8.54
C GLU A 118 -0.05 -4.28 9.19
N HIS A 119 1.27 -4.31 9.41
CA HIS A 119 2.01 -3.15 9.92
C HIS A 119 2.81 -2.51 8.81
N TRP A 120 2.51 -1.25 8.52
CA TRP A 120 3.20 -0.45 7.51
C TRP A 120 4.08 0.58 8.22
N ASN A 121 5.36 0.57 7.87
CA ASN A 121 6.37 1.50 8.38
C ASN A 121 6.70 2.52 7.30
N PHE A 122 6.31 3.76 7.52
CA PHE A 122 6.55 4.89 6.64
C PHE A 122 7.85 5.59 7.06
N THR A 123 8.68 5.95 6.09
CA THR A 123 9.83 6.85 6.28
C THR A 123 9.52 8.14 5.54
N VAL A 124 9.60 9.26 6.26
CA VAL A 124 9.31 10.61 5.76
C VAL A 124 10.57 11.45 5.89
N GLU A 125 11.00 12.04 4.79
CA GLU A 125 12.19 12.89 4.69
C GLU A 125 11.83 14.12 3.86
N HIS A 126 12.21 15.31 4.33
CA HIS A 126 11.92 16.58 3.64
C HIS A 126 10.44 16.72 3.21
N ASP A 127 9.51 16.37 4.11
CA ASP A 127 8.06 16.38 3.91
C ASP A 127 7.52 15.43 2.82
N LEU A 128 8.32 14.47 2.36
CA LEU A 128 7.94 13.44 1.39
C LEU A 128 8.12 12.04 1.96
N ILE A 129 7.24 11.12 1.57
CA ILE A 129 7.38 9.71 1.92
C ILE A 129 8.42 9.10 0.97
N THR A 130 9.55 8.67 1.52
CA THR A 130 10.63 8.01 0.76
C THR A 130 10.50 6.49 0.76
N ARG A 131 9.84 5.93 1.78
CA ARG A 131 9.70 4.47 1.86
C ARG A 131 8.47 4.03 2.62
N ILE A 132 7.86 2.96 2.13
CA ILE A 132 6.87 2.18 2.86
C ILE A 132 7.34 0.74 2.91
N ALA A 133 7.55 0.23 4.12
CA ALA A 133 7.94 -1.15 4.37
C ALA A 133 6.84 -1.87 5.14
N VAL A 134 6.27 -2.90 4.54
CA VAL A 134 5.22 -3.71 5.15
C VAL A 134 5.84 -4.93 5.84
N GLU A 135 5.52 -5.13 7.10
CA GLU A 135 5.93 -6.31 7.85
C GLU A 135 5.21 -7.55 7.31
N HIS A 136 5.93 -8.66 7.21
CA HIS A 136 5.32 -9.92 6.78
C HIS A 136 4.31 -10.40 7.82
N VAL A 137 3.09 -10.67 7.36
CA VAL A 137 2.02 -11.29 8.14
C VAL A 137 1.46 -12.47 7.34
N GLU A 138 1.26 -13.60 8.01
CA GLU A 138 0.70 -14.79 7.37
C GLU A 138 -0.69 -14.48 6.81
N GLY A 139 -0.90 -14.73 5.52
CA GLY A 139 -2.15 -14.42 4.83
C GLY A 139 -2.36 -12.95 4.47
N GLY A 140 -1.38 -12.08 4.77
CA GLY A 140 -1.30 -10.70 4.27
C GLY A 140 -0.64 -10.61 2.89
N GLY A 141 -0.28 -9.39 2.50
CA GLY A 141 0.39 -9.10 1.24
C GLY A 141 -0.50 -9.29 0.02
N ILE A 142 0.11 -9.07 -1.14
CA ILE A 142 -0.55 -9.33 -2.43
C ILE A 142 -0.93 -10.79 -2.59
N GLN A 143 -0.15 -11.72 -2.04
CA GLN A 143 -0.45 -13.15 -2.08
C GLN A 143 -1.74 -13.49 -1.34
N GLY A 144 -1.98 -12.84 -0.19
CA GLY A 144 -3.23 -12.95 0.55
C GLY A 144 -4.44 -12.51 -0.29
N VAL A 145 -4.31 -11.37 -0.99
CA VAL A 145 -5.36 -10.86 -1.89
C VAL A 145 -5.68 -11.85 -3.00
N LEU A 146 -4.66 -12.29 -3.75
CA LEU A 146 -4.83 -13.21 -4.88
C LEU A 146 -5.44 -14.53 -4.44
N LYS A 147 -4.98 -15.10 -3.32
CA LYS A 147 -5.52 -16.33 -2.76
C LYS A 147 -7.01 -16.20 -2.41
N GLN A 148 -7.42 -15.08 -1.81
CA GLN A 148 -8.84 -14.85 -1.46
C GLN A 148 -9.71 -14.64 -2.71
N LEU A 149 -9.16 -14.03 -3.77
CA LEU A 149 -9.81 -13.94 -5.08
C LEU A 149 -9.83 -15.28 -5.83
N GLY A 150 -9.16 -16.32 -5.33
CA GLY A 150 -9.08 -17.63 -5.99
C GLY A 150 -8.15 -17.63 -7.21
N VAL A 151 -7.22 -16.67 -7.27
CA VAL A 151 -6.19 -16.58 -8.29
C VAL A 151 -4.97 -17.37 -7.81
N ASP A 152 -4.69 -18.48 -8.50
CA ASP A 152 -3.56 -19.36 -8.24
C ASP A 152 -2.61 -19.32 -9.45
N VAL A 153 -1.93 -18.18 -9.62
CA VAL A 153 -0.92 -18.00 -10.67
C VAL A 153 0.35 -17.40 -10.07
N PRO A 154 1.54 -17.76 -10.57
CA PRO A 154 2.78 -17.20 -10.06
C PRO A 154 2.88 -15.71 -10.39
N ILE A 155 3.32 -14.92 -9.40
CA ILE A 155 3.69 -13.51 -9.61
C ILE A 155 5.02 -13.50 -10.36
N ILE A 156 5.06 -12.81 -11.51
CA ILE A 156 6.25 -12.68 -12.37
C ILE A 156 6.61 -11.20 -12.42
N GLN A 157 7.27 -10.75 -11.35
CA GLN A 157 7.87 -9.42 -11.25
C GLN A 157 9.25 -9.37 -11.90
#